data_AF-A0A436HSZ1-F1
#
_entry.id   AF-A0A436HSZ1-F1
#
_cell.length_a   1.000
_cell.length_b   1.000
_cell.length_c   1.000
_cell.angle_alpha   90.00
_cell.angle_beta   90.00
_cell.angle_gamma   90.00
#
_symmetry.space_group_name_H-M   'P 1'
#
loop_
_entity.id
_entity.type
_entity.pdbx_description
1 polymer ?
#
loop_
_entity_poly.entity_id
_entity_poly.type
_entity_poly.pdbx_seq_one_letter_code
_entity_poly.pdbx_strand_id
1 'polypeptide(L)' 'MTKLSDLGPPIPGKQHGGEPADELNNFMTCPVCGQQFDMRDFRQVAWHNLPQHEPLEPELATGRNAKWLRMRSLK' A
#
# COMPACT_ATOMS: atom_id res chain seq x y z
N MET A 1 8.48 -13.52 -0.22
CA MET A 1 7.66 -12.44 0.38
C MET A 1 8.58 -11.44 1.05
N THR A 2 8.61 -10.23 0.50
CA THR A 2 9.44 -9.10 0.96
C THR A 2 8.67 -8.30 2.00
N LYS A 3 9.28 -7.91 3.11
CA LYS A 3 8.63 -7.01 4.09
C LYS A 3 8.76 -5.57 3.65
N LEU A 4 7.79 -4.74 4.00
CA LEU A 4 7.87 -3.31 3.72
C LEU A 4 9.06 -2.65 4.45
N SER A 5 9.43 -3.17 5.63
CA SER A 5 10.65 -2.77 6.35
C SER A 5 11.94 -3.07 5.60
N ASP A 6 11.97 -4.09 4.74
CA ASP A 6 13.15 -4.47 3.96
C ASP A 6 13.44 -3.46 2.84
N LEU A 7 12.44 -2.65 2.46
CA LEU A 7 12.57 -1.57 1.48
C LEU A 7 13.16 -0.28 2.08
N GLY A 8 13.47 -0.28 3.38
CA GLY A 8 14.02 0.86 4.10
C GLY A 8 12.97 1.66 4.90
N PRO A 9 13.38 2.79 5.51
CA PRO A 9 12.52 3.62 6.35
C PRO A 9 11.37 4.25 5.54
N PRO A 10 10.21 4.57 6.16
CA PRO A 10 9.10 5.22 5.48
C PRO A 10 9.52 6.46 4.69
N ILE A 11 9.13 6.51 3.42
CA ILE A 11 9.34 7.65 2.54
C ILE A 11 7.98 8.30 2.29
N PRO A 12 7.58 9.32 3.09
CA PRO A 12 6.28 9.95 2.94
C PRO A 12 6.20 10.75 1.64
N GLY A 13 5.10 10.57 0.91
CA GLY A 13 4.78 11.40 -0.24
C GLY A 13 4.31 12.80 0.13
N LYS A 14 4.52 13.75 -0.78
CA LYS A 14 3.81 15.04 -0.74
C LYS A 14 2.52 14.88 -1.52
N GLN A 15 1.39 15.05 -0.84
CA GLN A 15 0.08 15.02 -1.49
C GLN A 15 -0.09 16.26 -2.39
N HIS A 16 -0.57 16.02 -3.60
CA HIS A 16 -0.96 17.06 -4.56
C HIS A 16 -2.49 17.04 -4.69
N GLY A 17 -3.14 18.21 -4.59
CA GLY A 17 -4.60 18.32 -4.75
C GLY A 17 -5.42 18.37 -3.46
N GLY A 18 -4.78 18.48 -2.30
CA GLY A 18 -5.47 18.53 -0.99
C GLY A 18 -5.90 17.15 -0.50
N GLU A 19 -6.50 17.09 0.70
CA GLU A 19 -6.95 15.85 1.34
C GLU A 19 -7.97 15.09 0.47
N PRO A 20 -7.90 13.76 0.40
CA PRO A 20 -8.84 13.00 -0.41
C PRO A 20 -10.20 12.99 0.28
N ALA A 21 -11.29 12.99 -0.51
CA ALA A 21 -12.65 12.90 0.04
C ALA A 21 -12.92 11.57 0.78
N ASP A 22 -12.16 10.52 0.46
CA ASP A 22 -12.18 9.22 1.11
C ASP A 22 -10.75 8.69 1.25
N GLU A 23 -10.41 8.16 2.43
CA GLU A 23 -9.15 7.46 2.70
C GLU A 23 -8.87 6.32 1.72
N LEU A 24 -9.92 5.67 1.19
CA LEU A 24 -9.76 4.58 0.22
C LEU A 24 -9.12 5.06 -1.10
N ASN A 25 -9.24 6.34 -1.44
CA ASN A 25 -8.65 6.91 -2.65
C ASN A 25 -7.12 7.00 -2.61
N ASN A 26 -6.51 6.81 -1.43
CA ASN A 26 -5.05 6.74 -1.30
C ASN A 26 -4.45 5.40 -1.75
N PHE A 27 -5.28 4.41 -2.07
CA PHE A 27 -4.83 3.07 -2.39
C PHE A 27 -5.07 2.73 -3.86
N MET A 28 -4.13 1.99 -4.46
CA MET A 28 -4.28 1.40 -5.80
C MET A 28 -4.07 -0.10 -5.77
N THR A 29 -4.77 -0.80 -6.66
CA THR A 29 -4.56 -2.24 -6.90
C THR A 29 -3.49 -2.42 -7.97
N CYS A 30 -2.43 -3.14 -7.65
CA CYS A 30 -1.39 -3.48 -8.60
C CYS A 30 -1.94 -4.44 -9.67
N PRO A 31 -1.81 -4.13 -10.98
CA PRO A 31 -2.27 -5.01 -12.04
C PRO A 31 -1.40 -6.26 -12.22
N VAL A 32 -0.17 -6.27 -11.68
CA VAL A 32 0.78 -7.40 -11.81
C VAL A 32 0.50 -8.49 -10.77
N CYS A 33 0.39 -8.10 -9.50
CA CYS A 33 0.30 -9.05 -8.38
C CYS A 33 -1.07 -9.05 -7.66
N GLY A 34 -1.97 -8.12 -8.02
CA GLY A 34 -3.30 -7.98 -7.41
C GLY A 34 -3.30 -7.42 -5.97
N GLN A 35 -2.14 -7.08 -5.41
CA GLN A 35 -2.05 -6.46 -4.09
C GLN A 35 -2.47 -4.99 -4.18
N GLN A 36 -3.27 -4.56 -3.20
CA GLN A 36 -3.57 -3.16 -2.98
C GLN A 36 -2.45 -2.53 -2.15
N PHE A 37 -1.99 -1.35 -2.55
CA PHE A 37 -0.88 -0.64 -1.92
C PHE A 37 -1.24 0.83 -1.68
N ASP A 38 -0.63 1.44 -0.66
CA ASP A 38 -0.83 2.85 -0.31
C ASP A 38 0.08 3.73 -1.18
N MET A 39 -0.51 4.62 -1.98
CA MET A 39 0.21 5.55 -2.85
C MET A 39 0.98 6.63 -2.09
N ARG A 40 0.65 6.85 -0.80
CA ARG A 40 1.33 7.84 0.05
C ARG A 40 2.68 7.34 0.56
N ASP A 41 2.93 6.03 0.48
CA ASP A 41 4.20 5.40 0.84
C ASP A 41 5.01 5.08 -0.42
N PHE A 42 6.01 5.91 -0.71
CA PHE A 42 6.80 5.77 -1.93
C PHE A 42 7.54 4.43 -2.03
N ARG A 43 7.81 3.74 -0.92
CA ARG A 43 8.40 2.40 -0.95
C ARG A 43 7.49 1.41 -1.67
N GLN A 44 6.20 1.48 -1.36
CA GLN A 44 5.20 0.62 -1.98
C GLN A 44 5.03 0.98 -3.47
N VAL A 45 4.98 2.28 -3.79
CA VAL A 45 4.89 2.74 -5.19
C VAL A 45 6.10 2.25 -6.01
N ALA A 46 7.32 2.41 -5.48
CA ALA A 46 8.54 2.01 -6.16
C ALA A 46 8.61 0.49 -6.37
N TRP A 47 8.22 -0.31 -5.37
CA TRP A 47 8.17 -1.77 -5.48
C TRP A 47 7.19 -2.22 -6.57
N HIS A 48 5.97 -1.66 -6.58
CA HIS A 48 4.93 -2.04 -7.55
C HIS A 48 5.16 -1.48 -8.95
N ASN A 49 6.13 -0.57 -9.12
CA ASN A 49 6.58 -0.11 -10.44
C ASN A 49 7.55 -1.10 -11.12
N LEU A 50 8.07 -2.10 -10.40
CA LEU A 50 8.91 -3.15 -10.99
C LEU A 50 8.03 -4.13 -11.79
N PRO A 51 8.41 -4.53 -13.01
CA PRO A 51 7.58 -5.40 -13.85
C PRO A 51 7.46 -6.84 -13.30
N GLN A 52 8.42 -7.28 -12.49
CA GLN A 52 8.42 -8.60 -11.86
C GLN A 52 8.67 -8.40 -10.36
N HIS A 53 7.60 -8.43 -9.57
CA HIS A 53 7.65 -8.34 -8.12
C HIS A 53 6.61 -9.29 -7.50
N GLU A 54 6.91 -9.79 -6.30
CA GLU A 54 5.94 -10.51 -5.48
C GLU A 54 5.16 -9.54 -4.58
N PRO A 55 3.98 -9.94 -4.07
CA PRO A 55 3.30 -9.20 -3.03
C PRO A 55 4.21 -8.95 -1.81
N LEU A 56 4.14 -7.73 -1.28
CA LEU A 56 4.71 -7.38 0.02
C LEU A 56 3.95 -8.09 1.13
N GLU A 57 4.66 -8.46 2.20
CA GLU A 57 4.03 -8.95 3.41
C GLU A 57 3.06 -7.89 3.97
N PRO A 58 1.82 -8.28 4.33
CA PRO A 58 0.92 -7.35 4.99
C PRO A 58 1.52 -6.94 6.33
N GLU A 59 1.81 -5.65 6.49
CA GLU A 59 2.14 -5.07 7.79
C GLU A 59 0.95 -5.33 8.72
N LEU A 60 1.12 -6.28 9.65
CA LEU A 60 0.11 -6.60 10.64
C LEU A 60 -0.24 -5.31 11.38
N ALA A 61 -1.51 -4.92 11.24
CA ALA A 61 -2.00 -3.59 11.49
C ALA A 61 -1.60 -3.02 12.85
N THR A 62 -0.65 -2.10 12.86
CA THR A 62 -0.57 -1.08 13.90
C THR A 62 -1.09 0.24 13.32
N GLY A 63 -2.38 0.50 13.56
CA GLY A 63 -2.91 1.86 13.71
C GLY A 63 -3.44 2.63 12.50
N ARG A 64 -3.15 2.28 11.23
CA ARG A 64 -3.69 3.05 10.07
C ARG A 64 -4.42 2.24 8.99
N ASN A 65 -4.14 0.94 8.87
CA ASN A 65 -4.69 0.09 7.80
C ASN A 65 -5.74 -0.94 8.29
N ALA A 66 -6.21 -0.81 9.53
CA ALA A 66 -7.08 -1.79 10.19
C ALA A 66 -8.48 -1.95 9.55
N LYS A 67 -8.95 -0.95 8.80
CA LYS A 67 -10.27 -1.01 8.15
C LYS A 67 -10.30 -1.99 6.97
N TRP A 68 -9.18 -2.18 6.27
CA TRP A 68 -9.12 -2.98 5.04
C TRP A 68 -9.01 -4.49 5.27
N LEU A 69 -8.25 -4.93 6.28
CA LEU A 69 -8.12 -6.36 6.60
C LEU A 69 -9.48 -6.99 6.94
N ARG A 70 -10.43 -6.18 7.44
CA ARG A 70 -11.79 -6.61 7.78
C ARG A 70 -12.71 -6.79 6.56
N MET A 71 -12.47 -6.07 5.46
CA MET A 71 -13.29 -6.16 4.24
C MET A 71 -12.90 -7.34 3.33
N ARG A 72 -11.65 -7.80 3.38
CA ARG A 72 -11.18 -9.00 2.66
C ARG A 72 -11.80 -10.32 3.15
N SER A 73 -12.53 -10.29 4.27
CA SER A 73 -13.19 -11.46 4.87
C SER A 73 -14.68 -11.58 4.55
N LEU A 74 -15.28 -10.60 3.87
CA LEU A 74 -16.65 -10.67 3.37
C LEU A 74 -16.58 -10.98 1.87
N LYS A 75 -16.66 -12.27 1.56
CA LYS A 75 -17.17 -12.72 0.26
C LYS A 75 -18.63 -12.32 0.13
#